data_AF-A0A1B9L156-F1
#
_entry.id   AF-A0A1B9L156-F1
#
_cell.length_a   1.000
_cell.length_b   1.000
_cell.length_c   1.000
_cell.angle_alpha   90.00
_cell.angle_beta   90.00
_cell.angle_gamma   90.00
#
_symmetry.space_group_name_H-M   'P 1'
#
loop_
_entity.id
_entity.type
_entity.pdbx_description
1 polymer ?
#
loop_
_entity_poly.entity_id
_entity_poly.type
_entity_poly.pdbx_seq_one_letter_code
_entity_poly.pdbx_strand_id
1 'polypeptide(L)'
;MLTILNRFFVLFFCCFITLAVSANETKNDPNSLTKQDITEWQLVDITYLPDIPLDDLTLYTRLNEIKNISVKSSDSKLILDENHIINVHQVTDNLSPRSHELLQKVLEHLKLTGNQQENQYFDFVTLPKQYNLNPSLVLISDYLFLFTNDDMVLAFKLKQKMRQTLATIYEKLNIIDVPLNNYYWGDEVNSNNDIFLPITDTVDPFVAGKFNDDCFDEFNYFFKGMIDDGCFRALKLKSYKKIKLLLLSSVAINSARQLSLISLSDDFNLIDRLEIGEFYELEDGGILSKYFIDKNYRITIKHFNSPYDYKKRPTTLVSKIHYVINKQGKFVKVKR
;
A
#
# COMPACT_ATOMS: atom_id res chain seq x y z
N MET A 1 35.58 16.92 -39.24
CA MET A 1 34.35 16.13 -39.01
C MET A 1 34.63 14.78 -38.32
N LEU A 2 35.73 14.65 -37.55
CA LEU A 2 36.05 13.42 -36.79
C LEU A 2 35.89 13.58 -35.26
N THR A 3 35.58 14.79 -34.79
CA THR A 3 35.45 15.12 -33.36
C THR A 3 34.02 15.07 -32.84
N ILE A 4 33.02 14.88 -33.71
CA ILE A 4 31.60 14.76 -33.32
C ILE A 4 31.18 13.29 -33.16
N LEU A 5 31.83 12.33 -33.84
CA LEU A 5 31.50 10.91 -33.70
C LEU A 5 31.98 10.28 -32.39
N ASN A 6 33.00 10.86 -31.73
CA ASN A 6 33.59 10.24 -30.54
C ASN A 6 32.89 10.59 -29.22
N ARG A 7 31.87 11.47 -29.24
CA ARG A 7 31.06 11.81 -28.05
C ARG A 7 29.77 10.99 -27.93
N PHE A 8 29.31 10.35 -29.00
CA PHE A 8 28.11 9.50 -28.95
C PHE A 8 28.39 8.07 -28.47
N PHE A 9 29.60 7.54 -28.66
CA PHE A 9 29.96 6.21 -28.16
C PHE A 9 30.18 6.16 -26.63
N VAL A 10 30.53 7.29 -26.01
CA VAL A 10 30.72 7.37 -24.54
C VAL A 10 29.40 7.50 -23.79
N LEU A 11 28.31 7.95 -24.46
CA LEU A 11 26.98 8.06 -23.85
C LEU A 11 26.14 6.78 -23.96
N PHE A 12 26.52 5.83 -24.82
CA PHE A 12 25.81 4.54 -24.94
C PHE A 12 26.39 3.42 -24.06
N PHE A 13 27.60 3.61 -23.52
CA PHE A 13 28.27 2.60 -22.69
C PHE A 13 28.04 2.74 -21.17
N CYS A 14 27.31 3.78 -20.71
CA CYS A 14 26.95 3.95 -19.30
C CYS A 14 25.54 3.45 -18.94
N CYS A 15 24.78 2.90 -19.90
CA CYS A 15 23.43 2.37 -19.68
C CYS A 15 23.33 0.83 -19.75
N PHE A 16 24.46 0.13 -19.85
CA PHE A 16 24.52 -1.35 -19.92
C PHE A 16 25.50 -1.94 -18.90
N ILE A 17 25.45 -1.48 -17.63
CA ILE A 17 25.92 -2.32 -16.53
C ILE A 17 24.74 -3.20 -16.11
N THR A 18 24.70 -4.32 -16.81
CA THR A 18 23.97 -5.53 -16.51
C THR A 18 24.09 -5.93 -15.04
N LEU A 19 22.93 -6.13 -14.42
CA LEU A 19 22.66 -7.24 -13.52
C LEU A 19 23.20 -8.54 -14.14
N ALA A 20 24.41 -8.96 -13.73
CA ALA A 20 24.89 -10.34 -13.84
C ALA A 20 26.20 -10.49 -13.06
N VAL A 21 26.11 -11.22 -11.94
CA VAL A 21 27.15 -12.09 -11.36
C VAL A 21 28.44 -11.40 -10.85
N SER A 22 28.47 -11.09 -9.56
CA SER A 22 29.71 -11.14 -8.77
C SER A 22 29.89 -12.53 -8.19
N ALA A 23 30.35 -13.47 -9.02
CA ALA A 23 31.09 -14.62 -8.53
C ALA A 23 32.52 -14.12 -8.29
N ASN A 24 32.80 -13.69 -7.07
CA ASN A 24 34.16 -13.56 -6.58
C ASN A 24 34.26 -14.19 -5.20
N GLU A 25 35.22 -15.09 -5.09
CA GLU A 25 35.48 -15.98 -3.97
C GLU A 25 35.69 -15.23 -2.66
N THR A 26 34.70 -15.26 -1.77
CA THR A 26 34.94 -15.13 -0.34
C THR A 26 34.64 -16.45 0.33
N LYS A 27 35.70 -17.22 0.59
CA LYS A 27 35.66 -18.24 1.63
C LYS A 27 35.30 -17.56 2.96
N ASN A 28 34.36 -18.19 3.67
CA ASN A 28 34.00 -18.00 5.08
C ASN A 28 32.78 -17.10 5.37
N ASP A 29 31.57 -17.67 5.29
CA ASP A 29 30.75 -18.13 6.43
C ASP A 29 29.28 -18.27 5.96
N PRO A 30 28.68 -19.48 5.87
CA PRO A 30 27.35 -19.69 5.27
C PRO A 30 26.18 -19.05 6.04
N ASN A 31 26.42 -18.38 7.18
CA ASN A 31 25.39 -17.76 8.01
C ASN A 31 25.40 -16.23 8.02
N SER A 32 26.22 -15.58 7.22
CA SER A 32 26.24 -14.12 7.10
C SER A 32 25.49 -13.64 5.85
N LEU A 33 24.15 -13.64 5.88
CA LEU A 33 23.36 -12.87 4.92
C LEU A 33 23.61 -11.37 5.19
N THR A 34 24.45 -10.75 4.38
CA THR A 34 24.55 -9.29 4.31
C THR A 34 23.22 -8.73 3.85
N LYS A 35 22.69 -7.76 4.60
CA LYS A 35 21.39 -7.09 4.35
C LYS A 35 21.25 -6.46 2.94
N GLN A 36 22.33 -6.41 2.16
CA GLN A 36 22.38 -5.85 0.81
C GLN A 36 21.82 -6.78 -0.28
N ASP A 37 21.71 -8.09 -0.03
CA ASP A 37 21.26 -9.08 -1.04
C ASP A 37 19.80 -9.52 -0.88
N ILE A 38 19.03 -8.78 -0.06
CA ILE A 38 17.63 -9.07 0.23
C ILE A 38 16.74 -8.02 -0.43
N THR A 39 15.92 -8.47 -1.36
CA THR A 39 14.86 -7.66 -1.97
C THR A 39 13.60 -7.76 -1.13
N GLU A 40 13.04 -6.62 -0.70
CA GLU A 40 11.77 -6.56 0.01
C GLU A 40 10.62 -6.25 -0.95
N TRP A 41 9.57 -7.05 -0.85
CA TRP A 41 8.36 -6.93 -1.66
C TRP A 41 7.21 -6.46 -0.79
N GLN A 42 6.35 -5.61 -1.34
CA GLN A 42 5.17 -5.09 -0.69
C GLN A 42 3.96 -5.62 -1.44
N LEU A 43 3.05 -6.31 -0.75
CA LEU A 43 1.75 -6.68 -1.33
C LEU A 43 1.06 -5.38 -1.75
N VAL A 44 0.51 -5.32 -2.96
CA VAL A 44 -0.17 -4.14 -3.52
C VAL A 44 -1.54 -4.46 -4.08
N ASP A 45 -1.81 -5.72 -4.41
CA ASP A 45 -3.12 -6.16 -4.86
C ASP A 45 -3.37 -7.64 -4.55
N ILE A 46 -4.64 -7.99 -4.31
CA ILE A 46 -5.14 -9.35 -4.25
C ILE A 46 -6.33 -9.43 -5.21
N THR A 47 -6.11 -10.06 -6.37
CA THR A 47 -7.16 -10.29 -7.34
C THR A 47 -7.67 -11.72 -7.22
N TYR A 48 -8.98 -11.90 -7.08
CA TYR A 48 -9.65 -13.20 -6.99
C TYR A 48 -10.52 -13.45 -8.23
N LEU A 49 -10.19 -14.49 -9.01
CA LEU A 49 -10.84 -14.75 -10.30
C LEU A 49 -11.10 -16.25 -10.52
N PRO A 50 -11.93 -16.90 -9.66
CA PRO A 50 -12.15 -18.33 -9.71
C PRO A 50 -13.14 -18.74 -10.82
N ASP A 51 -13.05 -19.99 -11.27
CA ASP A 51 -14.12 -20.61 -12.06
C ASP A 51 -15.33 -21.01 -11.19
N ILE A 52 -15.06 -21.34 -9.93
CA ILE A 52 -16.06 -21.72 -8.93
C ILE A 52 -15.92 -20.77 -7.73
N PRO A 53 -16.91 -19.89 -7.49
CA PRO A 53 -16.85 -18.98 -6.35
C PRO A 53 -16.71 -19.74 -5.03
N LEU A 54 -15.82 -19.26 -4.16
CA LEU A 54 -15.81 -19.61 -2.75
C LEU A 54 -17.01 -18.93 -2.09
N ASP A 55 -17.55 -19.52 -1.04
CA ASP A 55 -18.50 -18.81 -0.20
C ASP A 55 -17.83 -17.61 0.49
N ASP A 56 -18.61 -16.59 0.79
CA ASP A 56 -18.12 -15.31 1.31
C ASP A 56 -17.29 -15.47 2.60
N LEU A 57 -17.65 -16.41 3.48
CA LEU A 57 -16.94 -16.63 4.74
C LEU A 57 -15.57 -17.25 4.49
N THR A 58 -15.49 -18.23 3.59
CA THR A 58 -14.21 -18.85 3.20
C THR A 58 -13.30 -17.83 2.53
N LEU A 59 -13.84 -17.04 1.58
CA LEU A 59 -13.10 -15.97 0.91
C LEU A 59 -12.58 -14.93 1.93
N TYR A 60 -13.44 -14.44 2.82
CA TYR A 60 -13.07 -13.49 3.87
C TYR A 60 -11.97 -14.04 4.79
N THR A 61 -12.05 -15.32 5.15
CA THR A 61 -11.03 -15.98 5.98
C THR A 61 -9.69 -16.03 5.26
N ARG A 62 -9.68 -16.40 3.97
CA ARG A 62 -8.46 -16.44 3.14
C ARG A 62 -7.82 -15.08 2.97
N LEU A 63 -8.61 -14.06 2.64
CA LEU A 63 -8.14 -12.69 2.52
C LEU A 63 -7.47 -12.20 3.82
N ASN A 64 -8.05 -12.57 4.97
CA ASN A 64 -7.47 -12.26 6.28
C ASN A 64 -6.17 -12.99 6.59
N GLU A 65 -5.99 -14.22 6.11
CA GLU A 65 -4.73 -14.96 6.24
C GLU A 65 -3.62 -14.33 5.39
N ILE A 66 -3.96 -13.93 4.15
CA ILE A 66 -3.00 -13.46 3.16
C ILE A 66 -2.58 -12.01 3.38
N LYS A 67 -3.44 -11.14 3.93
CA LYS A 67 -3.17 -9.70 4.08
C LYS A 67 -1.86 -9.35 4.82
N ASN A 68 -1.35 -10.28 5.64
CA ASN A 68 -0.16 -10.08 6.47
C ASN A 68 1.10 -10.78 5.93
N ILE A 69 1.03 -11.40 4.76
CA ILE A 69 2.19 -12.05 4.14
C ILE A 69 3.34 -11.06 3.95
N SER A 70 4.57 -11.49 4.26
CA SER A 70 5.77 -10.64 4.20
C SER A 70 6.79 -11.25 3.25
N VAL A 71 6.74 -10.87 1.98
CA VAL A 71 7.61 -11.45 0.96
C VAL A 71 8.95 -10.71 0.88
N LYS A 72 10.04 -11.48 0.98
CA LYS A 72 11.40 -11.06 0.64
C LYS A 72 12.00 -12.09 -0.31
N SER A 73 12.93 -11.68 -1.16
CA SER A 73 13.70 -12.61 -1.98
C SER A 73 15.19 -12.35 -1.87
N SER A 74 15.98 -13.41 -2.06
CA SER A 74 17.44 -13.35 -2.11
C SER A 74 17.91 -14.52 -2.98
N ASP A 75 18.62 -14.22 -4.06
CA ASP A 75 19.06 -15.20 -5.05
C ASP A 75 17.93 -16.18 -5.45
N SER A 76 18.15 -17.48 -5.23
CA SER A 76 17.22 -18.56 -5.50
C SER A 76 16.29 -18.87 -4.32
N LYS A 77 15.95 -17.87 -3.49
CA LYS A 77 15.09 -18.05 -2.31
C LYS A 77 13.99 -17.00 -2.22
N LEU A 78 12.81 -17.47 -1.83
CA LEU A 78 11.68 -16.66 -1.42
C LEU A 78 11.44 -16.87 0.08
N ILE A 79 11.29 -15.78 0.82
CA ILE A 79 11.06 -15.76 2.26
C ILE A 79 9.68 -15.14 2.47
N LEU A 80 8.69 -15.92 2.87
CA LEU A 80 7.29 -15.48 3.01
C LEU A 80 6.98 -14.90 4.40
N ASP A 81 7.80 -15.27 5.39
CA ASP A 81 7.82 -14.72 6.76
C ASP A 81 9.11 -15.17 7.48
N GLU A 82 9.20 -14.95 8.80
CA GLU A 82 10.39 -15.29 9.61
C GLU A 82 10.72 -16.80 9.65
N ASN A 83 9.75 -17.67 9.35
CA ASN A 83 9.89 -19.12 9.50
C ASN A 83 9.81 -19.89 8.17
N HIS A 84 9.38 -19.24 7.08
CA HIS A 84 9.11 -19.91 5.81
C HIS A 84 10.02 -19.40 4.69
N ILE A 85 11.08 -20.18 4.43
CA ILE A 85 12.06 -19.94 3.36
C ILE A 85 11.92 -21.08 2.35
N ILE A 86 11.73 -20.72 1.08
CA ILE A 86 11.48 -21.65 -0.02
C ILE A 86 12.54 -21.41 -1.08
N ASN A 87 13.16 -22.48 -1.58
CA ASN A 87 14.04 -22.37 -2.74
C ASN A 87 13.19 -22.29 -4.00
N VAL A 88 13.54 -21.37 -4.89
CA VAL A 88 12.96 -21.19 -6.21
C VAL A 88 13.99 -21.57 -7.28
N HIS A 89 13.53 -22.09 -8.40
CA HIS A 89 14.37 -22.32 -9.57
C HIS A 89 13.72 -21.69 -10.78
N GLN A 90 14.53 -21.04 -11.61
CA GLN A 90 14.05 -20.45 -12.85
C GLN A 90 13.70 -21.57 -13.83
N VAL A 91 12.56 -21.43 -14.51
CA VAL A 91 12.09 -22.36 -15.52
C VAL A 91 11.96 -21.66 -16.87
N THR A 92 12.15 -22.43 -17.95
CA THR A 92 11.89 -21.97 -19.32
C THR A 92 10.44 -22.16 -19.73
N ASP A 93 9.68 -22.93 -18.95
CA ASP A 93 8.30 -23.29 -19.23
C ASP A 93 7.35 -22.15 -18.91
N ASN A 94 6.26 -22.08 -19.66
CA ASN A 94 5.19 -21.15 -19.39
C ASN A 94 4.35 -21.61 -18.20
N LEU A 95 3.72 -20.65 -17.53
CA LEU A 95 2.68 -20.91 -16.54
C LEU A 95 1.63 -21.91 -17.03
N SER A 96 1.01 -22.63 -16.10
CA SER A 96 -0.20 -23.42 -16.40
C SER A 96 -1.23 -22.54 -17.13
N PRO A 97 -2.04 -23.08 -18.07
CA PRO A 97 -3.00 -22.27 -18.83
C PRO A 97 -3.90 -21.40 -17.94
N ARG A 98 -4.30 -21.94 -16.79
CA ARG A 98 -5.09 -21.24 -15.77
C ARG A 98 -4.32 -20.09 -15.13
N SER A 99 -3.11 -20.34 -14.62
CA SER A 99 -2.26 -19.29 -14.03
C SER A 99 -1.89 -18.21 -15.05
N HIS A 100 -1.71 -18.57 -16.31
CA HIS A 100 -1.48 -17.63 -17.40
C HIS A 100 -2.68 -16.71 -17.62
N GLU A 101 -3.90 -17.26 -17.71
CA GLU A 101 -5.13 -16.47 -17.86
C GLU A 101 -5.33 -15.52 -16.67
N LEU A 102 -5.15 -16.02 -15.44
CA LEU A 102 -5.23 -15.21 -14.22
C LEU A 102 -4.23 -14.06 -14.25
N LEU A 103 -2.97 -14.34 -14.63
CA LEU A 103 -1.94 -13.32 -14.74
C LEU A 103 -2.34 -12.25 -15.76
N GLN A 104 -2.85 -12.61 -16.95
CA GLN A 104 -3.25 -11.62 -17.95
C GLN A 104 -4.35 -10.67 -17.44
N LYS A 105 -5.37 -11.20 -16.76
CA LYS A 105 -6.44 -10.37 -16.16
C LYS A 105 -5.89 -9.40 -15.13
N VAL A 106 -4.93 -9.84 -14.30
CA VAL A 106 -4.27 -8.98 -13.31
C VAL A 106 -3.37 -7.95 -13.96
N LEU A 107 -2.67 -8.29 -15.04
CA LEU A 107 -1.86 -7.32 -15.78
C LEU A 107 -2.73 -6.25 -16.45
N GLU A 108 -3.89 -6.62 -16.99
CA GLU A 108 -4.89 -5.68 -17.50
C GLU A 108 -5.40 -4.76 -16.41
N HIS A 109 -5.76 -5.32 -15.25
CA HIS A 109 -6.12 -4.58 -14.05
C HIS A 109 -5.01 -3.59 -13.70
N LEU A 110 -3.79 -4.05 -13.43
CA LEU A 110 -2.66 -3.19 -13.06
C LEU A 110 -2.13 -2.29 -14.20
N LYS A 111 -2.74 -2.33 -15.40
CA LYS A 111 -2.31 -1.59 -16.61
C LYS A 111 -0.85 -1.87 -17.01
N LEU A 112 -0.41 -3.12 -16.82
CA LEU A 112 0.93 -3.63 -17.11
C LEU A 112 1.03 -4.34 -18.47
N THR A 113 0.05 -4.19 -19.38
CA THR A 113 -0.09 -4.97 -20.64
C THR A 113 0.90 -4.62 -21.76
N GLY A 114 2.09 -4.11 -21.44
CA GLY A 114 3.09 -3.70 -22.42
C GLY A 114 3.97 -4.86 -22.93
N ASN A 115 4.12 -4.98 -24.26
CA ASN A 115 4.95 -5.96 -24.97
C ASN A 115 6.49 -5.83 -24.76
N GLN A 116 6.96 -5.11 -23.74
CA GLN A 116 8.39 -4.87 -23.48
C GLN A 116 8.86 -5.30 -22.08
N GLN A 117 8.00 -5.98 -21.32
CA GLN A 117 8.37 -6.42 -19.98
C GLN A 117 9.08 -7.78 -20.05
N GLU A 118 10.30 -7.85 -19.51
CA GLU A 118 11.01 -9.12 -19.33
C GLU A 118 10.32 -9.92 -18.23
N ASN A 119 9.78 -11.07 -18.61
CA ASN A 119 9.14 -12.00 -17.68
C ASN A 119 10.15 -13.08 -17.28
N GLN A 120 10.22 -13.37 -15.99
CA GLN A 120 10.99 -14.49 -15.45
C GLN A 120 10.05 -15.41 -14.69
N TYR A 121 10.06 -16.68 -15.05
CA TYR A 121 9.22 -17.72 -14.47
C TYR A 121 10.06 -18.57 -13.52
N PHE A 122 9.48 -18.89 -12.37
CA PHE A 122 10.11 -19.73 -11.37
C PHE A 122 9.12 -20.70 -10.78
N ASP A 123 9.63 -21.85 -10.37
CA ASP A 123 8.87 -22.83 -9.60
C ASP A 123 9.52 -23.10 -8.24
N PHE A 124 8.69 -23.43 -7.26
CA PHE A 124 9.15 -23.84 -5.94
C PHE A 124 9.78 -25.23 -5.99
N VAL A 125 11.01 -25.34 -5.48
CA VAL A 125 11.69 -26.64 -5.32
C VAL A 125 10.92 -27.55 -4.36
N THR A 126 10.21 -26.96 -3.39
CA THR A 126 9.31 -27.67 -2.48
C THR A 126 8.02 -26.88 -2.37
N LEU A 127 6.90 -27.55 -2.61
CA LEU A 127 5.58 -26.92 -2.57
C LEU A 127 5.31 -26.28 -1.21
N PRO A 128 5.12 -24.95 -1.15
CA PRO A 128 4.69 -24.29 0.08
C PRO A 128 3.29 -24.75 0.46
N LYS A 129 3.14 -25.13 1.73
CA LYS A 129 1.80 -25.40 2.32
C LYS A 129 1.18 -24.13 2.91
N GLN A 130 1.98 -23.09 3.08
CA GLN A 130 1.61 -21.81 3.64
C GLN A 130 0.83 -20.99 2.61
N TYR A 131 -0.19 -20.27 3.07
CA TYR A 131 -1.01 -19.35 2.25
C TYR A 131 -1.66 -20.00 1.02
N ASN A 132 -1.82 -21.34 1.02
CA ASN A 132 -2.39 -22.12 -0.09
C ASN A 132 -1.75 -21.81 -1.47
N LEU A 133 -0.44 -21.60 -1.50
CA LEU A 133 0.26 -21.22 -2.72
C LEU A 133 0.37 -22.38 -3.73
N ASN A 134 0.29 -22.03 -5.01
CA ASN A 134 0.58 -22.87 -6.16
C ASN A 134 2.12 -22.91 -6.40
N PRO A 135 2.69 -23.93 -7.07
CA PRO A 135 4.13 -24.02 -7.36
C PRO A 135 4.77 -22.82 -8.07
N SER A 136 4.00 -22.02 -8.81
CA SER A 136 4.59 -21.01 -9.70
C SER A 136 4.68 -19.60 -9.11
N LEU A 137 5.73 -18.90 -9.55
CA LEU A 137 6.06 -17.51 -9.25
C LEU A 137 6.44 -16.83 -10.57
N VAL A 138 5.97 -15.60 -10.78
CA VAL A 138 6.41 -14.79 -11.93
C VAL A 138 6.96 -13.45 -11.48
N LEU A 139 8.10 -13.06 -12.03
CA LEU A 139 8.62 -11.70 -11.93
C LEU A 139 8.38 -11.00 -13.27
N ILE A 140 7.83 -9.78 -13.20
CA ILE A 140 7.61 -8.91 -14.36
C ILE A 140 8.00 -7.51 -13.95
N SER A 141 9.09 -6.98 -14.53
CA SER A 141 9.62 -5.65 -14.19
C SER A 141 9.88 -5.50 -12.68
N ASP A 142 9.16 -4.60 -11.99
CA ASP A 142 9.23 -4.38 -10.55
C ASP A 142 8.11 -5.08 -9.76
N TYR A 143 7.43 -6.05 -10.37
CA TYR A 143 6.39 -6.86 -9.75
C TYR A 143 6.81 -8.32 -9.58
N LEU A 144 6.24 -8.92 -8.54
CA LEU A 144 6.30 -10.33 -8.20
C LEU A 144 4.87 -10.83 -8.02
N PHE A 145 4.51 -11.89 -8.74
CA PHE A 145 3.19 -12.51 -8.70
C PHE A 145 3.28 -13.89 -8.07
N LEU A 146 2.48 -14.11 -7.04
CA LEU A 146 2.23 -15.43 -6.45
C LEU A 146 0.81 -15.87 -6.77
N PHE A 147 0.63 -17.16 -6.98
CA PHE A 147 -0.67 -17.77 -7.27
C PHE A 147 -1.05 -18.67 -6.10
N THR A 148 -2.35 -18.69 -5.78
CA THR A 148 -2.91 -19.67 -4.84
C THR A 148 -3.60 -20.80 -5.60
N ASN A 149 -3.85 -21.93 -4.93
CA ASN A 149 -4.61 -23.03 -5.53
C ASN A 149 -6.10 -22.70 -5.68
N ASP A 150 -6.58 -21.64 -5.02
CA ASP A 150 -7.96 -21.15 -5.08
C ASP A 150 -8.08 -19.94 -6.04
N ASP A 151 -7.23 -19.81 -7.07
CA ASP A 151 -7.32 -18.75 -8.09
C ASP A 151 -7.23 -17.29 -7.61
N MET A 152 -6.60 -17.06 -6.46
CA MET A 152 -6.11 -15.73 -6.11
C MET A 152 -4.72 -15.50 -6.71
N VAL A 153 -4.52 -14.29 -7.24
CA VAL A 153 -3.22 -13.76 -7.61
C VAL A 153 -2.85 -12.69 -6.60
N LEU A 154 -1.69 -12.86 -5.99
CA LEU A 154 -1.11 -11.91 -5.05
C LEU A 154 -0.05 -11.12 -5.81
N ALA A 155 -0.32 -9.84 -6.07
CA ALA A 155 0.62 -8.97 -6.73
C ALA A 155 1.44 -8.20 -5.69
N PHE A 156 2.75 -8.33 -5.79
CA PHE A 156 3.70 -7.59 -4.98
C PHE A 156 4.50 -6.66 -5.86
N LYS A 157 4.85 -5.50 -5.32
CA LYS A 157 5.74 -4.54 -5.96
C LYS A 157 7.01 -4.36 -5.15
N LEU A 158 8.13 -4.06 -5.81
CA LEU A 158 9.37 -3.71 -5.13
C LEU A 158 9.12 -2.59 -4.12
N LYS A 159 9.39 -2.85 -2.84
CA LYS A 159 9.08 -1.90 -1.77
C LYS A 159 9.82 -0.57 -1.93
N GLN A 160 11.03 -0.60 -2.48
CA GLN A 160 11.77 0.62 -2.81
C GLN A 160 11.08 1.44 -3.90
N LYS A 161 10.49 0.80 -4.91
CA LYS A 161 9.73 1.49 -5.96
C LYS A 161 8.48 2.14 -5.38
N MET A 162 7.73 1.43 -4.54
CA MET A 162 6.58 2.01 -3.82
C MET A 162 6.98 3.24 -2.99
N ARG A 163 8.11 3.21 -2.27
CA ARG A 163 8.62 4.37 -1.53
C ARG A 163 8.97 5.55 -2.43
N GLN A 164 9.57 5.30 -3.60
CA GLN A 164 9.90 6.35 -4.58
C GLN A 164 8.64 7.00 -5.16
N THR A 165 7.62 6.20 -5.47
CA THR A 165 6.32 6.70 -5.94
C THR A 165 5.67 7.57 -4.86
N LEU A 166 5.60 7.09 -3.61
CA LEU A 166 5.05 7.87 -2.51
C LEU A 166 5.82 9.17 -2.26
N ALA A 167 7.15 9.15 -2.37
CA ALA A 167 7.97 10.34 -2.25
C ALA A 167 7.58 11.40 -3.29
N THR A 168 7.42 10.98 -4.54
CA THR A 168 7.01 11.84 -5.66
C THR A 168 5.62 12.44 -5.42
N ILE A 169 4.67 11.63 -4.93
CA ILE A 169 3.32 12.11 -4.59
C ILE A 169 3.38 13.12 -3.44
N TYR A 170 4.11 12.79 -2.36
CA TYR A 170 4.24 13.64 -1.18
C TYR A 170 4.84 15.03 -1.47
N GLU A 171 5.73 15.12 -2.46
CA GLU A 171 6.29 16.40 -2.91
C GLU A 171 5.26 17.27 -3.63
N LYS A 172 4.31 16.66 -4.33
CA LYS A 172 3.24 17.36 -5.06
C LYS A 172 2.05 17.75 -4.18
N LEU A 173 1.89 17.14 -3.00
CA LEU A 173 0.80 17.44 -2.09
C LEU A 173 0.93 18.85 -1.47
N ASN A 174 -0.19 19.57 -1.44
CA ASN A 174 -0.30 20.85 -0.75
C ASN A 174 -0.02 20.69 0.76
N ILE A 175 0.79 21.58 1.30
CA ILE A 175 1.13 21.60 2.74
C ILE A 175 0.06 22.39 3.49
N ILE A 176 -0.45 21.78 4.56
CA ILE A 176 -1.41 22.39 5.48
C ILE A 176 -0.77 22.63 6.85
N ASP A 177 -0.97 23.83 7.38
CA ASP A 177 -0.53 24.23 8.70
C ASP A 177 -1.50 23.76 9.80
N VAL A 178 -0.94 23.46 10.97
CA VAL A 178 -1.68 23.23 12.22
C VAL A 178 -1.86 24.56 12.97
N PRO A 179 -2.96 24.78 13.72
CA PRO A 179 -3.90 23.79 14.21
C PRO A 179 -4.99 23.42 13.20
N LEU A 180 -5.35 22.15 13.19
CA LEU A 180 -6.52 21.65 12.47
C LEU A 180 -7.66 21.41 13.45
N ASN A 181 -8.79 22.06 13.23
CA ASN A 181 -10.01 21.89 14.00
C ASN A 181 -11.15 21.67 13.01
N ASN A 182 -11.43 20.42 12.68
CA ASN A 182 -12.39 20.12 11.63
C ASN A 182 -13.42 19.08 12.04
N TYR A 183 -14.62 19.24 11.48
CA TYR A 183 -15.65 18.22 11.45
C TYR A 183 -15.38 17.38 10.22
N TYR A 184 -15.13 16.09 10.39
CA TYR A 184 -15.24 15.19 9.26
C TYR A 184 -16.73 14.87 9.10
N TRP A 185 -17.40 15.58 8.19
CA TRP A 185 -18.70 15.16 7.66
C TRP A 185 -18.46 14.73 6.22
N GLY A 186 -18.90 13.52 5.91
CA GLY A 186 -18.74 12.95 4.58
C GLY A 186 -19.41 13.78 3.49
N ASP A 187 -20.58 14.36 3.74
CA ASP A 187 -21.48 14.57 2.60
C ASP A 187 -21.50 15.99 2.01
N GLU A 188 -20.59 16.88 2.40
CA GLU A 188 -20.45 18.20 1.76
C GLU A 188 -19.21 18.29 0.87
N VAL A 189 -19.28 17.57 -0.27
CA VAL A 189 -18.49 17.82 -1.49
C VAL A 189 -18.77 19.23 -2.08
N ASN A 190 -19.63 20.03 -1.44
CA ASN A 190 -20.00 21.39 -1.85
C ASN A 190 -19.31 22.51 -1.05
N SER A 191 -18.32 22.21 -0.20
CA SER A 191 -17.45 23.28 0.32
C SER A 191 -16.31 23.51 -0.68
N ASN A 192 -16.16 24.74 -1.18
CA ASN A 192 -15.22 25.18 -2.22
C ASN A 192 -13.70 24.98 -1.91
N ASN A 193 -13.35 24.08 -1.00
CA ASN A 193 -12.02 23.82 -0.49
C ASN A 193 -11.76 22.31 -0.46
N ASP A 194 -11.86 21.60 -1.59
CA ASP A 194 -11.34 20.23 -1.68
C ASP A 194 -9.81 20.26 -1.55
N ILE A 195 -9.33 20.36 -0.31
CA ILE A 195 -7.91 20.46 0.00
C ILE A 195 -7.24 19.10 -0.29
N PHE A 196 -7.97 18.01 -0.05
CA PHE A 196 -7.47 16.64 -0.23
C PHE A 196 -7.33 16.32 -1.71
N LEU A 197 -6.11 15.93 -2.10
CA LEU A 197 -5.82 15.50 -3.46
C LEU A 197 -5.89 13.97 -3.55
N PRO A 198 -6.44 13.42 -4.64
CA PRO A 198 -6.41 11.97 -4.87
C PRO A 198 -4.96 11.48 -4.93
N ILE A 199 -4.72 10.28 -4.41
CA ILE A 199 -3.42 9.60 -4.51
C ILE A 199 -3.48 8.74 -5.78
N THR A 200 -3.03 9.27 -6.91
CA THR A 200 -2.93 8.51 -8.16
C THR A 200 -1.50 8.50 -8.67
N ASP A 201 -1.08 7.38 -9.26
CA ASP A 201 0.21 7.25 -9.96
C ASP A 201 0.29 8.16 -11.18
N THR A 202 -0.88 8.42 -11.81
CA THR A 202 -1.04 9.37 -12.89
C THR A 202 -1.65 10.66 -12.34
N VAL A 203 -0.81 11.61 -11.98
CA VAL A 203 -1.25 12.96 -11.60
C VAL A 203 -1.71 13.69 -12.86
N ASP A 204 -2.95 13.49 -13.28
CA ASP A 204 -3.71 14.48 -14.05
C ASP A 204 -4.88 14.99 -13.19
N PRO A 205 -4.75 16.17 -12.58
CA PRO A 205 -5.73 16.71 -11.63
C PRO A 205 -7.06 17.15 -12.28
N PHE A 206 -7.23 17.04 -13.61
CA PHE A 206 -8.43 17.52 -14.29
C PHE A 206 -9.58 16.51 -14.45
N VAL A 207 -9.40 15.25 -14.04
CA VAL A 207 -10.46 14.22 -14.11
C VAL A 207 -10.96 13.84 -12.71
N ALA A 208 -11.11 14.80 -11.81
CA ALA A 208 -11.67 14.60 -10.46
C ALA A 208 -13.23 14.65 -10.43
N GLY A 209 -13.88 14.32 -11.55
CA GLY A 209 -15.34 14.46 -11.73
C GLY A 209 -16.13 13.16 -11.88
N LYS A 210 -15.47 12.00 -11.86
CA LYS A 210 -16.12 10.70 -11.80
C LYS A 210 -15.35 9.84 -10.82
N PHE A 211 -16.02 9.41 -9.76
CA PHE A 211 -15.63 8.19 -9.06
C PHE A 211 -15.85 7.06 -10.08
N ASN A 212 -14.89 6.85 -10.97
CA ASN A 212 -14.86 5.62 -11.74
C ASN A 212 -14.49 4.52 -10.73
N ASP A 213 -15.17 3.39 -10.80
CA ASP A 213 -14.92 2.17 -10.04
C ASP A 213 -13.53 1.53 -10.34
N ASP A 214 -12.58 2.31 -10.87
CA ASP A 214 -11.27 1.91 -11.38
C ASP A 214 -10.12 2.48 -10.50
N CYS A 215 -10.28 2.48 -9.17
CA CYS A 215 -9.20 2.87 -8.27
C CYS A 215 -8.24 1.71 -8.02
N PHE A 216 -7.18 1.71 -8.81
CA PHE A 216 -6.01 0.83 -8.70
C PHE A 216 -5.10 1.30 -7.56
N ASP A 217 -5.49 1.12 -6.32
CA ASP A 217 -4.73 1.76 -5.24
C ASP A 217 -3.75 0.77 -4.60
N GLU A 218 -2.62 0.55 -5.29
CA GLU A 218 -1.41 -0.09 -4.72
C GLU A 218 -1.01 0.51 -3.36
N PHE A 219 -1.43 1.76 -3.12
CA PHE A 219 -1.26 2.50 -1.88
C PHE A 219 -2.06 1.92 -0.69
N ASN A 220 -3.20 1.25 -0.92
CA ASN A 220 -4.01 0.59 0.10
C ASN A 220 -3.16 -0.30 1.00
N TYR A 221 -2.46 -1.23 0.36
CA TYR A 221 -1.60 -2.15 1.09
C TYR A 221 -0.31 -1.50 1.58
N PHE A 222 0.20 -0.45 0.92
CA PHE A 222 1.37 0.29 1.42
C PHE A 222 1.11 0.88 2.82
N PHE A 223 -0.06 1.48 3.02
CA PHE A 223 -0.48 2.01 4.31
C PHE A 223 -1.14 0.96 5.22
N LYS A 224 -1.17 -0.31 4.77
CA LYS A 224 -1.82 -1.44 5.43
C LYS A 224 -3.25 -1.11 5.88
N GLY A 225 -4.04 -0.51 4.98
CA GLY A 225 -5.49 -0.36 5.16
C GLY A 225 -6.23 -1.68 5.14
N MET A 226 -7.57 -1.61 5.24
CA MET A 226 -8.40 -2.79 4.94
C MET A 226 -8.28 -3.12 3.45
N ILE A 227 -8.41 -4.40 3.10
CA ILE A 227 -8.50 -4.87 1.69
C ILE A 227 -9.62 -4.14 0.94
N ASP A 228 -10.60 -3.64 1.70
CA ASP A 228 -11.85 -3.05 1.26
C ASP A 228 -11.84 -1.51 1.32
N ASP A 229 -10.69 -0.86 1.55
CA ASP A 229 -10.60 0.61 1.49
C ASP A 229 -10.55 1.06 0.02
N GLY A 230 -11.50 1.90 -0.42
CA GLY A 230 -11.51 2.52 -1.75
C GLY A 230 -10.49 3.67 -1.89
N CYS A 231 -10.59 4.41 -2.99
CA CYS A 231 -9.61 5.44 -3.41
C CYS A 231 -9.12 6.32 -2.26
N PHE A 232 -7.80 6.42 -2.08
CA PHE A 232 -7.25 7.32 -1.08
C PHE A 232 -7.17 8.77 -1.57
N ARG A 233 -7.43 9.69 -0.63
CA ARG A 233 -7.07 11.10 -0.78
C ARG A 233 -6.16 11.54 0.36
N ALA A 234 -5.18 12.38 0.07
CA ALA A 234 -4.20 12.81 1.06
C ALA A 234 -4.04 14.34 1.17
N LEU A 235 -3.67 14.75 2.38
CA LEU A 235 -3.09 16.05 2.70
C LEU A 235 -1.73 15.87 3.34
N LYS A 236 -0.80 16.74 2.97
CA LYS A 236 0.47 16.85 3.66
C LYS A 236 0.35 17.84 4.79
N LEU A 237 0.65 17.40 6.01
CA LEU A 237 0.83 18.32 7.13
C LEU A 237 2.28 18.77 7.17
N LYS A 238 2.50 19.97 7.72
CA LYS A 238 3.86 20.40 8.07
C LYS A 238 4.55 19.33 8.92
N SER A 239 5.84 19.10 8.69
CA SER A 239 6.57 18.05 9.40
C SER A 239 6.74 18.38 10.88
N TYR A 240 6.72 17.35 11.73
CA TYR A 240 6.94 17.48 13.16
C TYR A 240 8.24 16.78 13.54
N LYS A 241 9.27 17.54 13.94
CA LYS A 241 10.58 16.97 14.35
C LYS A 241 11.16 15.96 13.33
N LYS A 242 11.12 16.31 12.04
CA LYS A 242 11.50 15.46 10.89
C LYS A 242 10.55 14.30 10.56
N ILE A 243 9.49 14.10 11.34
CA ILE A 243 8.45 13.14 10.98
C ILE A 243 7.57 13.76 9.89
N LYS A 244 7.48 13.07 8.75
CA LYS A 244 6.56 13.41 7.66
C LYS A 244 5.17 12.95 8.07
N LEU A 245 4.18 13.82 7.89
CA LEU A 245 2.81 13.57 8.30
C LEU A 245 1.87 13.72 7.12
N LEU A 246 0.98 12.74 6.98
CA LEU A 246 -0.11 12.74 6.03
C LEU A 246 -1.43 12.59 6.77
N LEU A 247 -2.44 13.34 6.36
CA LEU A 247 -3.82 13.04 6.69
C LEU A 247 -4.43 12.32 5.49
N LEU A 248 -4.90 11.10 5.70
CA LEU A 248 -5.40 10.19 4.68
C LEU A 248 -6.91 10.01 4.88
N SER A 249 -7.68 10.21 3.81
CA SER A 249 -9.11 9.90 3.77
C SER A 249 -9.35 8.73 2.82
N SER A 250 -10.15 7.77 3.26
CA SER A 250 -10.66 6.65 2.44
C SER A 250 -12.17 6.49 2.63
N VAL A 251 -12.77 5.70 1.74
CA VAL A 251 -14.14 5.21 1.87
C VAL A 251 -14.07 3.69 1.78
N ALA A 252 -14.44 2.99 2.84
CA ALA A 252 -14.51 1.53 2.83
C ALA A 252 -15.67 1.04 1.94
N ILE A 253 -15.66 -0.23 1.52
CA ILE A 253 -16.70 -0.85 0.66
C ILE A 253 -18.11 -0.71 1.28
N ASN A 254 -18.24 -0.75 2.60
CA ASN A 254 -19.52 -0.50 3.29
C ASN A 254 -19.93 0.99 3.29
N SER A 255 -19.27 1.81 2.48
CA SER A 255 -19.40 3.27 2.42
C SER A 255 -19.03 4.00 3.73
N ALA A 256 -18.45 3.29 4.70
CA ALA A 256 -17.94 3.92 5.91
C ALA A 256 -16.71 4.73 5.57
N ARG A 257 -16.77 6.02 5.85
CA ARG A 257 -15.68 6.93 5.57
C ARG A 257 -14.67 6.89 6.71
N GLN A 258 -13.39 6.77 6.35
CA GLN A 258 -12.30 6.68 7.31
C GLN A 258 -11.33 7.84 7.16
N LEU A 259 -10.90 8.40 8.28
CA LEU A 259 -9.81 9.38 8.33
C LEU A 259 -8.68 8.82 9.18
N SER A 260 -7.46 8.88 8.66
CA SER A 260 -6.25 8.40 9.34
C SER A 260 -5.16 9.44 9.31
N LEU A 261 -4.45 9.63 10.43
CA LEU A 261 -3.20 10.37 10.47
C LEU A 261 -2.05 9.38 10.36
N ILE A 262 -1.23 9.56 9.34
CA ILE A 262 -0.12 8.69 9.00
C ILE A 262 1.19 9.39 9.33
N SER A 263 2.08 8.67 10.00
CA SER A 263 3.45 9.10 10.26
C SER A 263 4.43 8.30 9.40
N LEU A 264 5.31 9.03 8.73
CA LEU A 264 6.33 8.48 7.85
C LEU A 264 7.70 8.93 8.32
N SER A 265 8.68 8.05 8.16
CA SER A 265 10.10 8.39 8.28
C SER A 265 10.56 9.25 7.10
N ASP A 266 11.77 9.80 7.19
CA ASP A 266 12.39 10.55 6.09
C ASP A 266 12.54 9.70 4.82
N ASP A 267 12.74 8.38 4.94
CA ASP A 267 12.82 7.46 3.79
C ASP A 267 11.45 6.92 3.35
N PHE A 268 10.36 7.58 3.75
CA PHE A 268 8.98 7.20 3.42
C PHE A 268 8.55 5.81 3.93
N ASN A 269 9.24 5.24 4.92
CA ASN A 269 8.69 4.10 5.65
C ASN A 269 7.52 4.52 6.52
N LEU A 270 6.43 3.73 6.49
CA LEU A 270 5.37 3.80 7.48
C LEU A 270 5.92 3.55 8.88
N ILE A 271 5.73 4.52 9.77
CA ILE A 271 6.08 4.41 11.20
C ILE A 271 4.86 3.96 11.99
N ASP A 272 3.75 4.67 11.82
CA ASP A 272 2.51 4.45 12.58
C ASP A 272 1.31 5.10 11.87
N ARG A 273 0.12 4.59 12.17
CA ARG A 273 -1.18 5.06 11.69
C ARG A 273 -2.11 5.24 12.87
N LEU A 274 -2.70 6.43 12.99
CA LEU A 274 -3.76 6.71 13.93
C LEU A 274 -5.06 6.89 13.17
N GLU A 275 -5.99 5.95 13.33
CA GLU A 275 -7.35 6.09 12.84
C GLU A 275 -8.09 7.12 13.70
N ILE A 276 -8.68 8.11 13.03
CA ILE A 276 -9.30 9.28 13.65
C ILE A 276 -10.83 9.18 13.66
N GLY A 277 -11.42 8.57 12.64
CA GLY A 277 -12.85 8.42 12.55
C GLY A 277 -13.24 7.32 11.60
N GLU A 278 -14.22 6.53 12.03
CA GLU A 278 -15.12 5.74 11.20
C GLU A 278 -16.51 6.33 11.42
N PHE A 279 -17.25 6.53 10.34
CA PHE A 279 -18.64 6.95 10.42
C PHE A 279 -19.53 5.74 10.19
N TYR A 280 -20.28 5.35 11.24
CA TYR A 280 -21.31 4.33 11.16
C TYR A 280 -22.67 5.00 11.35
N GLU A 281 -23.46 5.07 10.28
CA GLU A 281 -24.88 5.35 10.37
C GLU A 281 -25.62 4.08 10.76
N LEU A 282 -26.33 4.13 11.88
CA LEU A 282 -27.35 3.14 12.24
C LEU A 282 -28.73 3.81 12.16
N GLU A 283 -29.76 3.00 11.99
CA GLU A 283 -31.16 3.45 11.86
C GLU A 283 -31.62 4.35 13.04
N ASP A 284 -31.01 4.22 14.22
CA ASP A 284 -31.33 4.98 15.44
C ASP A 284 -30.37 6.16 15.74
N GLY A 285 -29.36 6.40 14.90
CA GLY A 285 -28.29 7.39 15.11
C GLY A 285 -26.89 6.81 14.95
N GLY A 286 -25.86 7.64 15.06
CA GLY A 286 -24.46 7.24 14.81
C GLY A 286 -23.45 7.86 15.77
N ILE A 287 -22.23 7.30 15.80
CA ILE A 287 -21.10 7.89 16.53
C ILE A 287 -20.41 8.89 15.59
N LEU A 288 -20.42 10.16 15.99
CA LEU A 288 -19.67 11.22 15.32
C LEU A 288 -18.30 11.41 15.97
N SER A 289 -17.25 11.32 15.15
CA SER A 289 -15.87 11.57 15.56
C SER A 289 -15.44 12.98 15.15
N LYS A 290 -15.01 13.79 16.12
CA LYS A 290 -14.35 15.09 15.87
C LYS A 290 -12.90 15.02 16.29
N TYR A 291 -12.02 15.63 15.50
CA TYR A 291 -10.60 15.68 15.82
C TYR A 291 -10.08 17.10 15.87
N PHE A 292 -9.04 17.27 16.69
CA PHE A 292 -8.28 18.50 16.80
C PHE A 292 -6.80 18.16 16.86
N ILE A 293 -6.00 18.75 15.98
CA ILE A 293 -4.53 18.67 16.01
C ILE A 293 -4.03 20.07 16.32
N ASP A 294 -3.41 20.25 17.48
CA ASP A 294 -2.89 21.56 17.86
C ASP A 294 -1.51 21.86 17.23
N LYS A 295 -0.99 23.06 17.49
CA LYS A 295 0.32 23.51 16.99
C LYS A 295 1.50 22.67 17.49
N ASN A 296 1.32 21.93 18.60
CA ASN A 296 2.31 21.03 19.17
C ASN A 296 2.07 19.57 18.74
N TYR A 297 1.18 19.33 17.78
CA TYR A 297 0.77 18.01 17.31
C TYR A 297 0.17 17.13 18.42
N ARG A 298 -0.44 17.75 19.43
CA ARG A 298 -1.32 17.04 20.35
C ARG A 298 -2.64 16.80 19.62
N ILE A 299 -2.95 15.53 19.39
CA ILE A 299 -4.17 15.10 18.74
C ILE A 299 -5.23 14.84 19.81
N THR A 300 -6.43 15.35 19.62
CA THR A 300 -7.59 15.09 20.48
C THR A 300 -8.70 14.55 19.62
N ILE A 301 -9.17 13.35 19.92
CA ILE A 301 -10.33 12.73 19.29
C ILE A 301 -11.48 12.74 20.28
N LYS A 302 -12.64 13.22 19.86
CA LYS A 302 -13.87 13.26 20.65
C LYS A 302 -14.95 12.48 19.91
N HIS A 303 -15.56 11.52 20.59
CA HIS A 303 -16.69 10.77 20.07
C HIS A 303 -17.99 11.30 20.68
N PHE A 304 -18.98 11.55 19.84
CA PHE A 304 -20.30 12.02 20.22
C PHE A 304 -21.35 11.04 19.76
N ASN A 305 -22.33 10.72 20.61
CA ASN A 305 -23.51 10.00 20.17
C ASN A 305 -24.45 11.01 19.51
N SER A 306 -24.73 10.82 18.23
CA SER A 306 -25.61 11.67 17.44
C SER A 306 -26.89 10.91 17.10
N PRO A 307 -28.03 11.28 17.71
CA PRO A 307 -29.31 10.68 17.36
C PRO A 307 -29.69 11.06 15.92
N TYR A 308 -30.37 10.15 15.21
CA TYR A 308 -30.87 10.39 13.84
C TYR A 308 -31.78 11.63 13.77
N ASP A 309 -32.56 11.88 14.82
CA ASP A 309 -33.39 13.08 14.99
C ASP A 309 -32.70 14.09 15.94
N TYR A 310 -31.80 14.89 15.38
CA TYR A 310 -31.07 15.96 16.09
C TYR A 310 -31.98 17.01 16.75
N LYS A 311 -33.29 17.02 16.43
CA LYS A 311 -34.27 17.94 17.03
C LYS A 311 -34.88 17.40 18.32
N LYS A 312 -34.82 16.08 18.57
CA LYS A 312 -35.45 15.45 19.76
C LYS A 312 -34.47 15.09 20.86
N ARG A 313 -33.18 14.91 20.57
CA ARG A 313 -32.16 14.53 21.56
C ARG A 313 -30.84 15.27 21.33
N PRO A 314 -30.19 15.78 22.39
CA PRO A 314 -28.91 16.45 22.24
C PRO A 314 -27.79 15.46 21.90
N THR A 315 -26.82 15.90 21.10
CA THR A 315 -25.56 15.18 20.91
C THR A 315 -24.80 15.13 22.23
N THR A 316 -24.38 13.95 22.67
CA THR A 316 -23.68 13.76 23.95
C THR A 316 -22.25 13.31 23.74
N LEU A 317 -21.29 13.89 24.49
CA LEU A 317 -19.90 13.45 24.44
C LEU A 317 -19.77 12.09 25.11
N VAL A 318 -19.39 11.08 24.34
CA VAL A 318 -19.20 9.69 24.82
C VAL A 318 -17.79 9.51 25.33
N SER A 319 -16.79 9.97 24.57
CA SER A 319 -15.40 9.81 24.96
C SER A 319 -14.51 10.89 24.39
N LYS A 320 -13.37 11.09 25.04
CA LYS A 320 -12.33 12.04 24.64
C LYS A 320 -10.97 11.41 24.86
N ILE A 321 -10.26 11.16 23.78
CA ILE A 321 -8.94 10.54 23.76
C ILE A 321 -7.91 11.57 23.30
N HIS A 322 -6.74 11.53 23.91
CA HIS A 322 -5.61 12.37 23.54
C HIS A 322 -4.45 11.50 23.07
N TYR A 323 -3.77 11.94 22.02
CA TYR A 323 -2.53 11.35 21.53
C TYR A 323 -1.46 12.42 21.39
N VAL A 324 -0.21 11.99 21.49
CA VAL A 324 0.98 12.78 21.15
C VAL A 324 1.88 11.95 20.26
N ILE A 325 2.65 12.63 19.41
CA ILE A 325 3.67 11.97 18.59
C ILE A 325 4.97 11.88 19.41
N ASN A 326 5.45 10.65 19.63
CA ASN A 326 6.69 10.41 20.36
C ASN A 326 7.92 10.68 19.47
N LYS A 327 9.14 10.49 20.01
CA LYS A 327 10.39 10.74 19.28
C LYS A 327 10.59 9.84 18.05
N GLN A 328 9.99 8.66 18.07
CA GLN A 328 10.04 7.70 16.97
C GLN A 328 8.96 7.97 15.91
N GLY A 329 8.10 8.98 16.11
CA GLY A 329 6.98 9.28 15.22
C GLY A 329 5.68 8.52 15.51
N LYS A 330 5.64 7.66 16.54
CA LYS A 330 4.45 6.89 16.90
C LYS A 330 3.40 7.72 17.64
N PHE A 331 2.14 7.40 17.42
CA PHE A 331 0.99 8.04 18.09
C PHE A 331 0.74 7.35 19.44
N VAL A 332 1.10 8.01 20.53
CA VAL A 332 0.97 7.45 21.88
C VAL A 332 -0.24 8.05 22.58
N LYS A 333 -1.17 7.19 23.02
CA LYS A 333 -2.32 7.60 23.83
C LYS A 333 -1.83 8.16 25.17
N VAL A 334 -2.23 9.38 25.48
CA VAL A 334 -1.95 10.02 26.77
C VAL A 334 -2.92 9.44 27.79
N LYS A 335 -2.39 8.63 28.72
CA LYS A 335 -3.15 8.17 29.89
C LYS A 335 -3.43 9.38 30.78
N ARG A 336 -4.68 9.51 31.23
CA ARG A 336 -5.08 10.52 32.20
C ARG A 336 -4.76 10.06 33.60
#